data_AF-A0A6N4XUT7-F1
#
_entry.id   AF-A0A6N4XUT7-F1
#
_cell.length_a   1.000
_cell.length_b   1.000
_cell.length_c   1.000
_cell.angle_alpha   90.00
_cell.angle_beta   90.00
_cell.angle_gamma   90.00
#
_symmetry.space_group_name_H-M   'P 1'
#
loop_
_entity.id
_entity.type
_entity.pdbx_description
1 polymer ?
#
loop_
_entity_poly.entity_id
_entity_poly.type
_entity_poly.pdbx_seq_one_letter_code
_entity_poly.pdbx_strand_id
1 'polypeptide(L)'
;MITKRTNDNKLHQIGNMMKSFPTKKSEIKNPYLYNFFIASLNIIYFAENDIVDFLENMGKATAAEELKDVLECHQLKAKKQVSHLKRIFKLLDEKPEKIESEFIQNILEENDKIMDSTEKGTVKRDASFIIATQKVQQYKMITYKGLTELALTVGQDRVANLLEKILDVEKVYK
;
A
#
# COMPACT_ATOMS: atom_id res chain seq x y z
N MET A 1 38.96 5.50 -8.28
CA MET A 1 38.27 4.25 -7.91
C MET A 1 36.82 4.34 -8.38
N ILE A 2 36.34 3.24 -8.94
CA ILE A 2 35.19 3.12 -9.84
C ILE A 2 33.87 3.47 -9.15
N THR A 3 33.07 4.25 -9.87
CA THR A 3 31.64 4.56 -9.67
C THR A 3 30.81 3.29 -9.52
N LYS A 4 30.09 3.13 -8.40
CA LYS A 4 28.91 2.26 -8.34
C LYS A 4 27.66 3.13 -8.49
N ARG A 5 27.20 3.23 -9.75
CA ARG A 5 25.79 3.43 -10.05
C ARG A 5 25.06 2.16 -9.61
N THR A 6 24.16 2.28 -8.65
CA THR A 6 23.17 1.25 -8.36
C THR A 6 21.79 1.90 -8.33
N ASN A 7 20.94 1.42 -9.24
CA ASN A 7 19.48 1.50 -9.28
C ASN A 7 18.76 2.76 -9.80
N ASP A 8 19.16 3.27 -10.96
CA ASP A 8 18.28 4.12 -11.80
C ASP A 8 17.20 3.33 -12.57
N ASN A 9 17.18 1.99 -12.49
CA ASN A 9 16.32 1.12 -13.31
C ASN A 9 14.91 0.88 -12.74
N LYS A 10 14.63 1.20 -11.46
CA LYS A 10 13.32 0.92 -10.82
C LYS A 10 12.28 2.02 -11.08
N LEU A 11 12.69 3.30 -10.99
CA LEU A 11 11.89 4.50 -11.35
C LEU A 11 11.25 4.44 -12.75
N HIS A 12 11.81 3.63 -13.66
CA HIS A 12 11.30 3.44 -15.02
C HIS A 12 10.09 2.50 -15.12
N GLN A 13 9.82 1.62 -14.16
CA GLN A 13 8.79 0.58 -14.32
C GLN A 13 7.37 1.16 -14.34
N ILE A 14 7.02 2.07 -13.43
CA ILE A 14 5.69 2.71 -13.38
C ILE A 14 5.46 3.54 -14.64
N GLY A 15 6.42 4.39 -15.00
CA GLY A 15 6.36 5.25 -16.19
C GLY A 15 6.30 4.46 -17.50
N ASN A 16 6.89 3.27 -17.55
CA ASN A 16 6.83 2.39 -18.72
C ASN A 16 5.56 1.53 -18.77
N MET A 17 5.04 1.07 -17.62
CA MET A 17 3.75 0.37 -17.56
C MET A 17 2.58 1.26 -17.93
N MET A 18 2.57 2.53 -17.48
CA MET A 18 1.55 3.50 -17.89
C MET A 18 1.48 3.69 -19.42
N LYS A 19 2.57 3.41 -20.14
CA LYS A 19 2.63 3.48 -21.61
C LYS A 19 2.16 2.20 -22.31
N SER A 20 2.05 1.06 -21.61
CA SER A 20 1.83 -0.26 -22.23
C SER A 20 0.44 -0.88 -22.03
N PHE A 21 -0.46 -0.28 -21.25
CA PHE A 21 -1.79 -0.86 -21.00
C PHE A 21 -2.70 -0.80 -22.25
N PRO A 22 -3.19 -1.95 -22.75
CA PRO A 22 -4.13 -1.98 -23.88
C PRO A 22 -5.51 -1.50 -23.47
N THR A 23 -6.08 -0.59 -24.25
CA THR A 23 -7.43 -0.04 -24.03
C THR A 23 -8.51 -0.98 -24.58
N LYS A 24 -9.27 -1.64 -23.69
CA LYS A 24 -10.50 -2.38 -24.09
C LYS A 24 -11.70 -1.44 -24.23
N LYS A 25 -12.57 -1.76 -25.19
CA LYS A 25 -13.53 -0.88 -25.90
C LYS A 25 -14.74 -0.37 -25.08
N SER A 26 -15.08 0.89 -25.42
CA SER A 26 -16.39 1.51 -25.70
C SER A 26 -17.31 2.15 -24.64
N GLU A 27 -17.01 2.16 -23.34
CA GLU A 27 -17.85 2.94 -22.38
C GLU A 27 -17.06 3.84 -21.40
N ILE A 28 -15.73 3.79 -21.43
CA ILE A 28 -14.90 4.56 -20.50
C ILE A 28 -14.61 5.95 -21.08
N LYS A 29 -15.14 7.01 -20.44
CA LYS A 29 -14.95 8.42 -20.85
C LYS A 29 -13.47 8.84 -20.96
N ASN A 30 -12.56 8.19 -20.23
CA ASN A 30 -11.12 8.43 -20.34
C ASN A 30 -10.31 7.12 -20.10
N PRO A 31 -9.94 6.40 -21.17
CA PRO A 31 -9.23 5.12 -21.06
C PRO A 31 -7.86 5.22 -20.39
N TYR A 32 -7.14 6.33 -20.57
CA TYR A 32 -5.85 6.56 -19.92
C TYR A 32 -5.99 6.69 -18.40
N LEU A 33 -7.02 7.41 -17.96
CA LEU A 33 -7.30 7.58 -16.54
C LEU A 33 -7.77 6.29 -15.88
N TYR A 34 -8.55 5.47 -16.59
CA TYR A 34 -8.95 4.15 -16.12
C TYR A 34 -7.74 3.21 -15.99
N ASN A 35 -6.83 3.19 -16.98
CA ASN A 35 -5.60 2.40 -16.89
C ASN A 35 -4.75 2.83 -15.68
N PHE A 36 -4.63 4.14 -15.43
CA PHE A 36 -3.94 4.65 -14.25
C PHE A 36 -4.64 4.25 -12.94
N PHE A 37 -5.97 4.25 -12.91
CA PHE A 37 -6.76 3.78 -11.77
C PHE A 37 -6.51 2.29 -11.49
N ILE A 38 -6.54 1.42 -12.50
CA ILE A 38 -6.24 -0.01 -12.37
C ILE A 38 -4.79 -0.24 -11.90
N ALA A 39 -3.82 0.47 -12.48
CA ALA A 39 -2.42 0.39 -12.04
C ALA A 39 -2.26 0.81 -10.57
N SER A 40 -2.93 1.89 -10.16
CA SER A 40 -2.90 2.38 -8.77
C SER A 40 -3.58 1.40 -7.80
N LEU A 41 -4.68 0.75 -8.21
CA LEU A 41 -5.34 -0.32 -7.45
C LEU A 41 -4.42 -1.53 -7.25
N ASN A 42 -3.67 -1.92 -8.29
CA ASN A 42 -2.68 -2.98 -8.20
C ASN A 42 -1.59 -2.63 -7.19
N ILE A 43 -1.02 -1.43 -7.28
CA ILE A 43 0.03 -0.97 -6.34
C ILE A 43 -0.43 -1.07 -4.89
N ILE A 44 -1.61 -0.53 -4.54
CA ILE A 44 -2.09 -0.60 -3.16
C ILE A 44 -2.44 -2.03 -2.74
N TYR A 45 -2.93 -2.87 -3.65
CA TYR A 45 -3.23 -4.27 -3.36
C TYR A 45 -1.99 -5.07 -2.96
N PHE A 46 -0.89 -4.92 -3.69
CA PHE A 46 0.36 -5.59 -3.31
C PHE A 46 1.00 -4.94 -2.08
N ALA A 47 0.96 -3.61 -1.98
CA ALA A 47 1.40 -2.91 -0.78
C ALA A 47 0.71 -3.40 0.50
N GLU A 48 -0.61 -3.63 0.48
CA GLU A 48 -1.33 -4.14 1.64
C GLU A 48 -0.87 -5.55 2.06
N ASN A 49 -0.51 -6.40 1.10
CA ASN A 49 0.07 -7.72 1.43
C ASN A 49 1.46 -7.55 2.09
N ASP A 50 2.31 -6.69 1.54
CA ASP A 50 3.63 -6.40 2.14
C ASP A 50 3.49 -5.81 3.56
N ILE A 51 2.50 -4.93 3.76
CA ILE A 51 2.20 -4.30 5.05
C ILE A 51 1.69 -5.32 6.08
N VAL A 52 0.95 -6.35 5.65
CA VAL A 52 0.50 -7.44 6.54
C VAL A 52 1.70 -8.17 7.15
N ASP A 53 2.69 -8.52 6.33
CA ASP A 53 3.88 -9.25 6.78
C ASP A 53 4.76 -8.35 7.65
N PHE A 54 4.90 -7.09 7.25
CA PHE A 54 5.62 -6.07 8.02
C PHE A 54 5.09 -5.90 9.44
N LEU A 55 3.79 -5.66 9.59
CA LEU A 55 3.16 -5.44 10.89
C LEU A 55 3.26 -6.70 11.78
N GLU A 56 3.22 -7.89 11.18
CA GLU A 56 3.46 -9.15 11.91
C GLU A 56 4.87 -9.21 12.50
N ASN A 57 5.87 -8.88 11.68
CA ASN A 57 7.27 -8.95 12.07
C ASN A 57 7.57 -7.95 13.19
N MET A 58 6.98 -6.75 13.12
CA MET A 58 7.12 -5.74 14.17
C MET A 58 6.43 -6.17 15.47
N GLY A 59 5.22 -6.74 15.38
CA GLY A 59 4.50 -7.24 16.55
C GLY A 59 5.26 -8.33 17.30
N LYS A 60 6.02 -9.16 16.57
CA LYS A 60 6.94 -10.16 17.17
C LYS A 60 8.23 -9.56 17.74
N ALA A 61 8.65 -8.39 17.25
CA ALA A 61 9.94 -7.79 17.58
C ALA A 61 9.87 -6.72 18.69
N THR A 62 8.68 -6.19 18.97
CA THR A 62 8.46 -5.22 20.04
C THR A 62 8.46 -5.88 21.42
N ALA A 63 8.90 -5.16 22.45
CA ALA A 63 8.80 -5.58 23.85
C ALA A 63 7.64 -4.91 24.60
N ALA A 64 6.98 -3.94 23.98
CA ALA A 64 5.84 -3.24 24.56
C ALA A 64 4.52 -3.94 24.15
N GLU A 65 3.82 -4.53 25.12
CA GLU A 65 2.53 -5.21 24.86
C GLU A 65 1.49 -4.26 24.24
N GLU A 66 1.42 -3.00 24.69
CA GLU A 66 0.51 -2.00 24.11
C GLU A 66 0.82 -1.73 22.63
N LEU A 67 2.10 -1.68 22.25
CA LEU A 67 2.50 -1.49 20.85
C LEU A 67 2.18 -2.73 20.02
N LYS A 68 2.36 -3.92 20.59
CA LYS A 68 2.01 -5.18 19.93
C LYS A 68 0.52 -5.24 19.61
N ASP A 69 -0.36 -4.89 20.56
CA ASP A 69 -1.81 -4.84 20.33
C ASP A 69 -2.20 -3.89 19.20
N VAL A 70 -1.55 -2.71 19.15
CA VAL A 70 -1.75 -1.73 18.07
C VAL A 70 -1.31 -2.31 16.72
N LEU A 71 -0.13 -2.93 16.65
CA LEU A 71 0.40 -3.55 15.44
C LEU A 71 -0.49 -4.70 14.93
N GLU A 72 -0.93 -5.59 15.83
CA GLU A 72 -1.85 -6.69 15.51
C GLU A 72 -3.19 -6.16 15.00
N CYS A 73 -3.74 -5.12 15.62
CA CYS A 73 -4.96 -4.46 15.16
C CYS A 73 -4.80 -3.91 13.73
N HIS A 74 -3.71 -3.20 13.45
CA HIS A 74 -3.43 -2.69 12.11
C HIS A 74 -3.17 -3.82 11.10
N GLN A 75 -2.55 -4.92 11.53
CA GLN A 75 -2.33 -6.10 10.68
C GLN A 75 -3.68 -6.71 10.25
N LEU A 76 -4.62 -6.87 11.19
CA LEU A 76 -5.95 -7.38 10.91
C LEU A 76 -6.73 -6.47 9.96
N LYS A 77 -6.58 -5.14 10.10
CA LYS A 77 -7.15 -4.19 9.14
C LYS A 77 -6.57 -4.40 7.74
N ALA A 78 -5.25 -4.45 7.59
CA ALA A 78 -4.60 -4.69 6.30
C ALA A 78 -5.08 -6.00 5.65
N LYS A 79 -5.17 -7.10 6.42
CA LYS A 79 -5.75 -8.39 5.94
C LYS A 79 -7.18 -8.22 5.41
N LYS A 80 -8.02 -7.42 6.09
CA LYS A 80 -9.38 -7.10 5.63
C LYS A 80 -9.36 -6.25 4.35
N GLN A 81 -8.46 -5.28 4.23
CA GLN A 81 -8.36 -4.46 3.02
C GLN A 81 -7.92 -5.27 1.81
N VAL A 82 -6.99 -6.21 1.96
CA VAL A 82 -6.64 -7.18 0.89
C VAL A 82 -7.89 -7.92 0.40
N SER A 83 -8.78 -8.34 1.31
CA SER A 83 -10.05 -8.98 0.95
C SER A 83 -11.02 -8.03 0.22
N HIS A 84 -11.15 -6.78 0.70
CA HIS A 84 -11.97 -5.77 0.03
C HIS A 84 -11.45 -5.42 -1.37
N LEU A 85 -10.13 -5.28 -1.54
CA LEU A 85 -9.51 -5.05 -2.84
C LEU A 85 -9.73 -6.22 -3.80
N LYS A 86 -9.64 -7.48 -3.33
CA LYS A 86 -10.04 -8.65 -4.13
C LYS A 86 -11.49 -8.55 -4.62
N ARG A 87 -12.39 -8.04 -3.78
CA ARG A 87 -13.79 -7.80 -4.18
C ARG A 87 -13.89 -6.66 -5.20
N ILE A 88 -13.10 -5.59 -5.06
CA ILE A 88 -13.04 -4.50 -6.04
C ILE A 88 -12.60 -5.01 -7.41
N PHE A 89 -11.51 -5.79 -7.49
CA PHE A 89 -11.06 -6.39 -8.75
C PHE A 89 -12.15 -7.25 -9.42
N LYS A 90 -12.89 -8.05 -8.63
CA LYS A 90 -14.05 -8.81 -9.15
C LYS A 90 -15.16 -7.91 -9.69
N LEU A 91 -15.43 -6.76 -9.07
CA LEU A 91 -16.45 -5.81 -9.54
C LEU A 91 -16.05 -5.15 -10.86
N LEU A 92 -14.75 -4.99 -11.08
CA LEU A 92 -14.18 -4.39 -12.29
C LEU A 92 -13.96 -5.40 -13.43
N ASP A 93 -14.18 -6.70 -13.17
CA ASP A 93 -13.79 -7.79 -14.08
C ASP A 93 -12.30 -7.77 -14.47
N GLU A 94 -11.46 -7.31 -13.53
CA GLU A 94 -10.01 -7.19 -13.69
C GLU A 94 -9.28 -8.20 -12.80
N LYS A 95 -8.08 -8.62 -13.22
CA LYS A 95 -7.21 -9.48 -12.41
C LYS A 95 -6.08 -8.64 -11.79
N PRO A 96 -5.73 -8.86 -10.52
CA PRO A 96 -4.57 -8.20 -9.94
C PRO A 96 -3.28 -8.59 -10.69
N GLU A 97 -2.53 -7.60 -11.13
CA GLU A 97 -1.21 -7.73 -11.73
C GLU A 97 -0.17 -7.25 -10.74
N LYS A 98 0.91 -8.03 -10.56
CA LYS A 98 1.94 -7.72 -9.57
C LYS A 98 2.65 -6.41 -9.91
N ILE A 99 2.35 -5.37 -9.13
CA ILE A 99 3.06 -4.09 -9.14
C ILE A 99 3.46 -3.77 -7.71
N GLU A 100 4.77 -3.71 -7.46
CA GLU A 100 5.29 -3.38 -6.13
C GLU A 100 5.24 -1.87 -5.89
N SER A 101 4.93 -1.49 -4.65
CA SER A 101 4.99 -0.10 -4.21
C SER A 101 6.39 0.26 -3.76
N GLU A 102 7.14 1.00 -4.59
CA GLU A 102 8.49 1.46 -4.24
C GLU A 102 8.51 2.23 -2.92
N PHE A 103 7.47 3.04 -2.65
CA PHE A 103 7.36 3.81 -1.42
C PHE A 103 7.26 2.91 -0.18
N ILE A 104 6.41 1.88 -0.24
CA ILE A 104 6.28 0.93 0.87
C ILE A 104 7.55 0.13 1.04
N GLN A 105 8.12 -0.40 -0.05
CA GLN A 105 9.37 -1.15 0.00
C GLN A 105 10.50 -0.34 0.65
N ASN A 106 10.61 0.96 0.34
CA ASN A 106 11.60 1.82 1.00
C ASN A 106 11.37 1.97 2.51
N ILE A 107 10.11 2.06 2.97
CA ILE A 107 9.80 2.12 4.41
C ILE A 107 10.17 0.81 5.10
N LEU A 108 9.86 -0.32 4.47
CA LEU A 108 10.19 -1.65 4.98
C LEU A 108 11.71 -1.80 5.12
N GLU A 109 12.47 -1.48 4.07
CA GLU A 109 13.93 -1.51 4.07
C GLU A 109 14.55 -0.54 5.09
N GLU A 110 13.98 0.65 5.27
CA GLU A 110 14.41 1.61 6.30
C GLU A 110 14.23 1.00 7.70
N ASN A 111 13.07 0.39 7.96
CA ASN A 111 12.76 -0.22 9.24
C ASN A 111 13.66 -1.44 9.53
N ASP A 112 13.91 -2.30 8.54
CA ASP A 112 14.81 -3.45 8.70
C ASP A 112 16.23 -3.01 9.09
N LYS A 113 16.75 -1.95 8.46
CA LYS A 113 18.06 -1.36 8.85
C LYS A 113 18.05 -0.81 10.27
N ILE A 114 16.93 -0.24 10.73
CA ILE A 114 16.80 0.24 12.12
C ILE A 114 16.74 -0.95 13.08
N MET A 115 16.04 -2.03 12.73
CA MET A 115 16.03 -3.25 13.52
C MET A 115 17.43 -3.84 13.66
N ASP A 116 18.19 -3.92 12.58
CA ASP A 116 19.57 -4.44 12.60
C ASP A 116 20.54 -3.56 13.40
N SER A 117 20.26 -2.26 13.52
CA SER A 117 21.11 -1.29 14.22
C SER A 117 20.64 -0.91 15.63
N THR A 118 19.61 -1.59 16.15
CA THR A 118 19.08 -1.37 17.50
C THR A 118 19.02 -2.66 18.30
N GLU A 119 19.18 -2.56 19.62
CA GLU A 119 19.05 -3.70 20.52
C GLU A 119 17.57 -4.11 20.67
N LYS A 120 17.34 -5.43 20.78
CA LYS A 120 16.00 -5.99 20.96
C LYS A 120 15.37 -5.48 22.26
N GLY A 121 14.08 -5.14 22.21
CA GLY A 121 13.31 -4.70 23.38
C GLY A 121 13.64 -3.32 23.92
N THR A 122 14.36 -2.49 23.17
CA THR A 122 14.65 -1.12 23.58
C THR A 122 13.55 -0.15 23.14
N VAL A 123 13.30 0.88 23.96
CA VAL A 123 12.37 1.98 23.63
C VAL A 123 12.74 2.68 22.32
N LYS A 124 14.04 2.76 22.00
CA LYS A 124 14.54 3.30 20.71
C LYS A 124 14.02 2.49 19.52
N ARG A 125 14.02 1.16 19.64
CA ARG A 125 13.51 0.27 18.61
C ARG A 125 11.98 0.41 18.50
N ASP A 126 11.25 0.40 19.61
CA ASP A 126 9.79 0.55 19.58
C ASP A 126 9.36 1.93 19.02
N ALA A 127 10.11 3.00 19.29
CA ALA A 127 9.87 4.30 18.69
C ALA A 127 10.01 4.26 17.14
N SER A 128 10.97 3.50 16.62
CA SER A 128 11.09 3.32 15.16
C SER A 128 9.89 2.58 14.57
N PHE A 129 9.35 1.60 15.31
CA PHE A 129 8.18 0.85 14.89
C PHE A 129 6.93 1.73 14.82
N ILE A 130 6.74 2.60 15.80
CA ILE A 130 5.63 3.56 15.81
C ILE A 130 5.73 4.47 14.58
N ILE A 131 6.90 5.04 14.32
CA ILE A 131 7.10 5.97 13.18
C ILE A 131 6.87 5.25 11.85
N ALA A 132 7.42 4.05 11.67
CA ALA A 132 7.25 3.30 10.43
C ALA A 132 5.79 2.88 10.20
N THR A 133 5.09 2.46 11.27
CA THR A 133 3.65 2.15 11.24
C THR A 133 2.82 3.37 10.82
N GLN A 134 3.12 4.55 11.37
CA GLN A 134 2.43 5.79 10.99
C GLN A 134 2.67 6.16 9.52
N LYS A 135 3.91 6.02 9.02
CA LYS A 135 4.24 6.25 7.61
C LYS A 135 3.39 5.38 6.68
N VAL A 136 3.28 4.07 6.97
CA VAL A 136 2.47 3.17 6.12
C VAL A 136 0.97 3.47 6.21
N GLN A 137 0.44 3.84 7.39
CA GLN A 137 -0.98 4.21 7.51
C GLN A 137 -1.31 5.51 6.78
N GLN A 138 -0.44 6.51 6.86
CA GLN A 138 -0.64 7.77 6.14
C GLN A 138 -0.62 7.54 4.63
N TYR A 139 0.29 6.70 4.14
CA TYR A 139 0.33 6.28 2.74
C TYR A 139 -0.99 5.63 2.30
N LYS A 140 -1.51 4.68 3.08
CA LYS A 140 -2.79 4.02 2.79
C LYS A 140 -3.93 5.03 2.72
N MET A 141 -4.06 5.89 3.73
CA MET A 141 -5.13 6.89 3.80
C MET A 141 -5.11 7.84 2.58
N ILE A 142 -3.92 8.35 2.21
CA ILE A 142 -3.75 9.23 1.05
C ILE A 142 -4.10 8.48 -0.25
N THR A 143 -3.59 7.25 -0.40
CA THR A 143 -3.82 6.42 -1.59
C THR A 143 -5.29 6.08 -1.76
N TYR A 144 -5.97 5.62 -0.70
CA TYR A 144 -7.40 5.30 -0.77
C TYR A 144 -8.28 6.52 -1.05
N LYS A 145 -7.93 7.68 -0.49
CA LYS A 145 -8.60 8.94 -0.83
C LYS A 145 -8.46 9.24 -2.32
N GLY A 146 -7.24 9.19 -2.86
CA GLY A 146 -6.99 9.41 -4.29
C GLY A 146 -7.71 8.40 -5.19
N LEU A 147 -7.69 7.12 -4.83
CA LEU A 147 -8.39 6.06 -5.57
C LEU A 147 -9.91 6.24 -5.56
N THR A 148 -10.48 6.73 -4.46
CA THR A 148 -11.92 7.02 -4.35
C THR A 148 -12.31 8.11 -5.35
N GLU A 149 -11.57 9.22 -5.38
CA GLU A 149 -11.79 10.32 -6.33
C GLU A 149 -11.59 9.88 -7.79
N LEU A 150 -10.55 9.06 -8.05
CA LEU A 150 -10.31 8.49 -9.37
C LEU A 150 -11.44 7.58 -9.81
N ALA A 151 -11.94 6.70 -8.93
CA ALA A 151 -13.06 5.80 -9.22
C ALA A 151 -14.31 6.59 -9.62
N LEU A 152 -14.66 7.67 -8.88
CA LEU A 152 -15.76 8.56 -9.26
C LEU A 152 -15.52 9.20 -10.64
N THR A 153 -14.30 9.69 -10.88
CA THR A 153 -13.93 10.36 -12.14
C THR A 153 -14.05 9.43 -13.35
N VAL A 154 -13.76 8.14 -13.20
CA VAL A 154 -13.89 7.13 -14.27
C VAL A 154 -15.26 6.43 -14.30
N GLY A 155 -16.23 6.89 -13.51
CA GLY A 155 -17.61 6.40 -13.52
C GLY A 155 -17.85 5.09 -12.78
N GLN A 156 -16.98 4.76 -11.82
CA GLN A 156 -17.01 3.51 -11.03
C GLN A 156 -17.59 3.74 -9.62
N ASP A 157 -18.81 4.28 -9.53
CA ASP A 157 -19.44 4.71 -8.25
C ASP A 157 -19.51 3.59 -7.19
N ARG A 158 -19.80 2.36 -7.62
CA ARG A 158 -19.84 1.20 -6.71
C ARG A 158 -18.48 0.89 -6.11
N VAL A 159 -17.41 1.09 -6.88
CA VAL A 159 -16.04 0.88 -6.42
C VAL A 159 -15.60 2.04 -5.53
N ALA A 160 -15.94 3.28 -5.89
CA ALA A 160 -15.71 4.46 -5.05
C ALA A 160 -16.33 4.28 -3.65
N ASN A 161 -17.60 3.85 -3.57
CA ASN A 161 -18.27 3.57 -2.30
C ASN A 161 -17.58 2.48 -1.46
N LEU A 162 -16.93 1.51 -2.10
CA LEU A 162 -16.19 0.47 -1.38
C LEU A 162 -14.82 0.98 -0.90
N LEU A 163 -14.14 1.77 -1.71
CA LEU A 163 -12.88 2.45 -1.36
C LEU A 163 -13.07 3.45 -0.21
N GLU A 164 -14.20 4.17 -0.19
CA GLU A 164 -14.54 5.08 0.91
C GLU A 164 -14.74 4.31 2.23
N LYS A 165 -15.42 3.16 2.20
CA LYS A 165 -15.56 2.29 3.38
C LYS A 165 -14.21 1.77 3.87
N ILE A 166 -13.29 1.45 2.96
CA ILE A 166 -11.92 1.08 3.32
C ILE A 166 -11.24 2.26 4.03
N LEU A 167 -11.31 3.45 3.43
CA LEU A 167 -10.73 4.69 3.96
C LEU A 167 -11.26 5.03 5.36
N ASP A 168 -12.56 4.86 5.61
CA ASP A 168 -13.15 5.15 6.91
C ASP A 168 -12.62 4.23 8.01
N VAL A 169 -12.39 2.94 7.71
CA VAL A 169 -11.73 2.01 8.65
C VAL A 169 -10.31 2.48 9.01
N GLU A 170 -9.59 3.08 8.06
CA GLU A 170 -8.24 3.61 8.30
C GLU A 170 -8.25 4.89 9.16
N LYS A 171 -9.27 5.75 9.01
CA LYS A 171 -9.37 7.03 9.75
C LYS A 171 -9.68 6.87 11.25
N VAL A 172 -10.32 5.77 11.66
CA VAL A 172 -10.92 5.64 13.02
C VAL A 172 -9.88 5.58 14.14
N TYR A 173 -8.60 5.35 13.85
CA TYR A 173 -7.57 5.18 14.88
C TYR A 173 -6.37 6.09 14.57
N LYS A 174 -6.42 7.31 15.15
CA LYS A 174 -5.30 8.26 15.25
C LYS A 174 -4.68 8.18 16.64
#